data_AF-A0AAW2R351-F1
#
_entry.id   AF-A0AAW2R351-F1
#
_cell.length_a   1.000
_cell.length_b   1.000
_cell.length_c   1.000
_cell.angle_alpha   90.00
_cell.angle_beta   90.00
_cell.angle_gamma   90.00
#
_symmetry.space_group_name_H-M   'P 1'
#
loop_
_entity.id
_entity.type
_entity.pdbx_description
1 polymer ?
#
loop_
_entity_poly.entity_id
_entity_poly.type
_entity_poly.pdbx_seq_one_letter_code
_entity_poly.pdbx_strand_id
1 'polypeptide(L)'
;MLKVPLSPEKKASLITQRIKTITSFTMKALPITCIGAPLYKGNKRKFLYVDLIDKAQAKISGWEHCHLSYGGRLQLIKTVLSKMLIYLLQVMNPPVSTIQKLE
;
A
#
# COMPACT_ATOMS: atom_id res chain seq x y z
N MET A 1 23.98 -17.27 -39.83
CA MET A 1 22.84 -16.34 -39.58
C MET A 1 23.06 -15.61 -38.27
N LEU A 2 23.44 -14.33 -38.32
CA LEU A 2 23.72 -13.51 -37.14
C LEU A 2 22.40 -13.18 -36.43
N LYS A 3 22.28 -13.65 -35.18
CA LYS A 3 21.15 -13.34 -34.29
C LYS A 3 21.27 -11.87 -33.88
N VAL A 4 20.71 -10.97 -34.68
CA VAL A 4 20.69 -9.54 -34.39
C VAL A 4 20.13 -9.33 -32.98
N PRO A 5 20.86 -8.67 -32.07
CA PRO A 5 20.42 -8.52 -30.69
C PRO A 5 19.14 -7.68 -30.67
N LEU A 6 18.06 -8.28 -30.18
CA LEU A 6 16.79 -7.60 -29.96
C LEU A 6 16.99 -6.39 -29.05
N SER A 7 16.41 -5.26 -29.48
CA SER A 7 16.34 -4.00 -28.74
C SER A 7 15.78 -4.21 -27.31
N PRO A 8 16.23 -3.44 -26.30
CA PRO A 8 15.82 -3.61 -24.91
C PRO A 8 14.30 -3.64 -24.70
N GLU A 9 13.54 -2.80 -25.43
CA GLU A 9 12.08 -2.77 -25.33
C GLU A 9 11.41 -4.06 -25.81
N LYS A 10 11.93 -4.68 -26.87
CA LYS A 10 11.39 -5.93 -27.43
C LYS A 10 11.66 -7.11 -26.50
N LYS A 11 12.81 -7.11 -25.80
CA LYS A 11 13.15 -8.13 -24.79
C LYS A 11 12.23 -8.04 -23.57
N ALA A 12 11.97 -6.84 -23.05
CA ALA A 12 11.08 -6.63 -21.91
C ALA A 12 9.65 -7.10 -22.22
N SER A 13 9.12 -6.75 -23.40
CA SER A 13 7.79 -7.17 -23.84
C SER A 13 7.65 -8.70 -23.91
N LEU A 14 8.69 -9.40 -24.41
CA LEU A 14 8.68 -10.85 -24.53
C LEU A 14 8.67 -11.55 -23.16
N ILE A 15 9.44 -11.04 -22.20
CA ILE A 15 9.50 -11.57 -20.83
C ILE A 15 8.15 -11.40 -20.15
N THR A 16 7.57 -10.20 -20.24
CA THR A 16 6.24 -9.91 -19.71
C THR A 16 5.17 -10.86 -20.27
N GLN A 17 5.20 -11.11 -21.57
CA GLN A 17 4.23 -12.00 -22.22
C GLN A 17 4.38 -13.45 -21.74
N ARG A 18 5.61 -13.96 -21.60
CA ARG A 18 5.86 -15.31 -21.06
C ARG A 18 5.41 -15.45 -19.60
N ILE A 19 5.70 -14.45 -18.76
CA ILE A 19 5.25 -14.44 -17.36
C ILE A 19 3.72 -14.49 -17.31
N LYS A 20 3.04 -13.70 -18.14
CA LYS A 20 1.57 -13.70 -18.22
C LYS A 20 1.01 -15.07 -18.63
N THR A 21 1.62 -15.74 -19.60
CA THR A 21 1.18 -17.08 -20.06
C THR A 21 1.36 -18.15 -18.98
N ILE A 22 2.44 -18.08 -18.18
CA ILE A 22 2.75 -19.10 -17.17
C ILE A 22 1.93 -18.89 -15.90
N THR A 23 1.83 -17.63 -15.45
CA THR A 23 1.29 -17.32 -14.12
C THR A 23 -0.17 -16.89 -14.16
N SER A 24 -0.72 -16.60 -15.34
CA SER A 24 -2.04 -15.97 -15.52
C SER A 24 -2.21 -14.64 -14.76
N PHE A 25 -1.13 -14.07 -14.22
CA PHE A 25 -1.20 -12.79 -13.51
C PHE A 25 -1.47 -11.65 -14.48
N THR A 26 -2.38 -10.76 -14.07
CA THR A 26 -2.64 -9.51 -14.77
C THR A 26 -1.68 -8.45 -14.28
N MET A 27 -0.87 -7.88 -15.18
CA MET A 27 -0.06 -6.72 -14.86
C MET A 27 -0.95 -5.52 -14.58
N LYS A 28 -0.75 -4.89 -13.42
CA LYS A 28 -1.38 -3.63 -13.06
C LYS A 28 -0.35 -2.52 -13.12
N ALA A 29 -0.77 -1.35 -13.59
CA ALA A 29 0.06 -0.15 -13.54
C ALA A 29 0.15 0.36 -12.10
N LEU A 30 1.34 0.79 -11.69
CA LEU A 30 1.55 1.43 -10.40
C LEU A 30 0.86 2.81 -10.37
N PRO A 31 0.36 3.27 -9.21
CA PRO A 31 0.45 2.63 -7.89
C PRO A 31 -0.61 1.54 -7.65
N ILE A 32 -0.22 0.44 -6.98
CA ILE A 32 -1.11 -0.67 -6.62
C ILE A 32 -1.07 -0.94 -5.12
N THR A 33 -2.19 -1.28 -4.48
CA THR A 33 -2.17 -1.69 -3.07
C THR A 33 -1.85 -3.17 -2.96
N CYS A 34 -0.72 -3.50 -2.34
CA CYS A 34 -0.25 -4.86 -2.08
C CYS A 34 -0.15 -5.06 -0.57
N ILE A 35 -0.85 -6.06 -0.02
CA ILE A 35 -0.82 -6.41 1.42
C ILE A 35 -1.11 -5.17 2.31
N GLY A 36 -2.10 -4.36 1.90
CA GLY A 36 -2.51 -3.16 2.63
C GLY A 36 -1.58 -1.94 2.48
N ALA A 37 -0.49 -2.03 1.72
CA ALA A 37 0.42 -0.92 1.46
C ALA A 37 0.45 -0.55 -0.05
N PRO A 38 0.38 0.73 -0.43
CA PRO A 38 0.61 1.17 -1.81
C PRO A 38 2.05 0.88 -2.24
N LEU A 39 2.17 0.11 -3.31
CA LEU A 39 3.38 -0.08 -4.10
C LEU A 39 3.41 0.97 -5.20
N TYR A 40 4.50 1.73 -5.32
CA TYR A 40 4.62 2.82 -6.28
C TYR A 40 6.06 2.97 -6.77
N LYS A 41 6.23 3.69 -7.89
CA LYS A 41 7.53 4.00 -8.47
C LYS A 41 7.78 5.50 -8.39
N GLY A 42 8.97 5.89 -7.92
CA GLY A 42 9.37 7.29 -7.78
C GLY A 42 9.16 7.85 -6.37
N ASN A 43 9.04 9.18 -6.26
CA ASN A 43 9.05 9.88 -4.97
C ASN A 43 7.80 9.60 -4.12
N LYS A 44 8.00 9.61 -2.79
CA LYS A 44 6.94 9.49 -1.78
C LYS A 44 6.02 10.71 -1.87
N ARG A 45 4.83 10.53 -2.43
CA ARG A 45 3.82 11.60 -2.58
C ARG A 45 2.65 11.39 -1.62
N LYS A 46 2.12 12.49 -1.09
CA LYS A 46 1.03 12.49 -0.09
C LYS A 46 -0.20 11.70 -0.56
N PHE A 47 -0.56 11.77 -1.84
CA PHE A 47 -1.74 11.10 -2.40
C PHE A 47 -1.69 9.57 -2.25
N LEU A 48 -0.51 8.97 -2.21
CA LEU A 48 -0.35 7.52 -2.06
C LEU A 48 -0.87 7.02 -0.72
N TYR A 49 -0.89 7.89 0.29
CA TYR A 49 -1.24 7.54 1.67
C TYR A 49 -2.69 7.93 2.04
N VAL A 50 -3.42 8.62 1.15
CA VAL A 50 -4.77 9.13 1.44
C VAL A 50 -5.74 7.99 1.74
N ASP A 51 -5.82 6.99 0.85
CA ASP A 51 -6.67 5.80 1.03
C ASP A 51 -6.35 5.04 2.33
N LEU A 52 -5.09 5.08 2.77
CA LEU A 52 -4.69 4.46 4.03
C LEU A 52 -5.18 5.25 5.24
N ILE A 53 -5.06 6.58 5.21
CA ILE A 53 -5.56 7.47 6.25
C ILE A 53 -7.09 7.34 6.36
N ASP A 54 -7.79 7.34 5.22
CA ASP A 54 -9.25 7.23 5.16
C ASP A 54 -9.73 5.91 5.79
N LYS A 55 -9.03 4.80 5.52
CA LYS A 55 -9.32 3.50 6.15
C LYS A 55 -9.07 3.49 7.66
N ALA A 56 -8.03 4.18 8.12
CA ALA A 56 -7.75 4.31 9.54
C ALA A 56 -8.85 5.13 10.24
N GLN A 57 -9.26 6.26 9.66
CA GLN A 57 -10.35 7.09 10.14
C GLN A 57 -11.68 6.33 10.16
N ALA A 58 -12.02 5.62 9.08
CA ALA A 58 -13.23 4.81 9.00
C ALA A 58 -13.30 3.72 10.11
N LYS A 59 -12.17 3.11 10.46
CA LYS A 59 -12.11 2.16 11.59
C LYS A 59 -12.35 2.84 12.94
N ILE A 60 -11.74 4.02 13.16
CA ILE A 60 -11.94 4.79 14.38
C ILE A 60 -13.41 5.18 14.53
N SER A 61 -14.00 5.78 13.50
CA SER A 61 -15.42 6.17 13.50
C SER A 61 -16.37 4.97 13.61
N GLY A 62 -15.99 3.81 13.10
CA GLY A 62 -16.73 2.56 13.30
C GLY A 62 -16.76 2.13 14.77
N TRP A 63 -15.66 2.31 15.51
CA TRP A 63 -15.58 1.98 16.93
C TRP A 63 -16.27 3.01 17.83
N GLU A 64 -16.39 4.26 17.39
CA GLU A 64 -17.20 5.27 18.08
C GLU A 64 -18.68 4.86 18.13
N HIS A 65 -19.19 4.23 17.07
CA HIS A 65 -20.56 3.71 17.00
C HIS A 65 -20.76 2.38 17.76
N CYS A 66 -19.68 1.72 18.20
CA CYS A 66 -19.79 0.58 19.09
C CYS A 66 -19.96 1.06 20.54
N HIS A 67 -20.89 0.46 21.30
CA HIS A 67 -21.09 0.68 22.74
C HIS A 67 -19.94 0.07 23.59
N LEU A 68 -18.69 0.36 23.21
CA LEU A 68 -17.51 0.01 23.99
C LEU A 68 -17.39 0.95 25.18
N SER A 69 -16.94 0.39 26.32
CA SER A 69 -16.52 1.21 27.44
C SER A 69 -15.36 2.12 27.02
N TYR A 70 -15.18 3.24 27.71
CA TYR A 70 -14.07 4.16 27.46
C TYR A 70 -12.71 3.43 27.46
N GLY A 71 -12.49 2.54 28.43
CA GLY A 71 -11.30 1.70 28.50
C GLY A 71 -11.15 0.73 27.33
N GLY A 72 -12.26 0.13 26.86
CA GLY A 72 -12.27 -0.74 25.68
C GLY A 72 -11.89 0.01 24.40
N ARG A 73 -12.41 1.23 24.20
CA ARG A 73 -12.04 2.09 23.06
C ARG A 73 -10.56 2.47 23.10
N LEU A 74 -10.08 2.92 24.26
CA LEU A 74 -8.68 3.30 24.45
C LEU A 74 -7.74 2.11 24.17
N GLN A 75 -8.10 0.92 24.64
CA GLN A 75 -7.33 -0.29 24.42
C GLN A 75 -7.33 -0.70 22.94
N LEU A 76 -8.45 -0.60 22.24
CA LEU A 76 -8.53 -0.89 20.79
C LEU A 76 -7.66 0.05 19.97
N ILE A 77 -7.71 1.36 20.25
CA ILE A 77 -6.84 2.35 19.59
C ILE A 77 -5.36 2.03 19.88
N LYS A 78 -5.01 1.79 21.14
CA LYS A 78 -3.62 1.53 21.54
C LYS A 78 -3.07 0.21 21.02
N THR A 79 -3.90 -0.83 20.88
CA THR A 79 -3.42 -2.16 20.48
C THR A 79 -3.58 -2.40 18.98
N VAL A 80 -4.76 -2.17 18.42
CA VAL A 80 -5.07 -2.54 17.04
C VAL A 80 -4.60 -1.45 16.08
N LEU A 81 -5.00 -0.20 16.32
CA LEU A 81 -4.67 0.90 15.43
C LEU A 81 -3.16 1.17 15.45
N SER A 82 -2.55 1.22 16.64
CA SER A 82 -1.12 1.46 16.77
C SER A 82 -0.29 0.38 16.08
N LYS A 83 -0.60 -0.91 16.27
CA LYS A 83 0.15 -1.98 15.59
C LYS A 83 -0.01 -1.95 14.07
N MET A 84 -1.23 -1.68 13.58
CA MET A 84 -1.49 -1.59 12.14
C MET A 84 -0.74 -0.40 11.52
N LEU A 85 -0.80 0.77 12.16
CA LEU A 85 -0.07 1.95 11.72
C LEU A 85 1.44 1.73 11.77
N ILE A 86 1.99 1.19 12.86
CA ILE A 86 3.44 0.90 12.98
C ILE A 86 3.91 -0.01 11.84
N TYR A 87 3.18 -1.09 11.54
CA TYR A 87 3.51 -1.98 10.43
C TYR A 87 3.56 -1.22 9.09
N LEU A 88 2.54 -0.41 8.82
CA LEU A 88 2.44 0.36 7.57
C LEU A 88 3.51 1.45 7.47
N LEU A 89 3.85 2.11 8.59
CA LEU A 89 4.91 3.11 8.66
C LEU A 89 6.28 2.48 8.41
N GLN A 90 6.56 1.30 8.98
CA GLN A 90 7.82 0.57 8.76
C GLN A 90 7.97 0.12 7.31
N VAL A 91 6.91 -0.40 6.69
CA VAL A 91 6.95 -0.86 5.29
C VAL A 91 7.12 0.31 4.31
N MET A 92 6.57 1.49 4.63
CA MET A 92 6.47 2.59 3.66
C MET A 92 7.38 3.79 3.90
N ASN A 93 7.93 3.95 5.11
CA ASN A 93 8.71 5.11 5.54
C ASN A 93 8.13 6.46 5.05
N PRO A 94 6.86 6.78 5.36
CA PRO A 94 6.20 7.97 4.81
C PRO A 94 6.85 9.28 5.28
N PRO A 95 6.68 10.38 4.53
CA PRO A 95 7.14 11.70 4.96
C PRO A 95 6.40 12.17 6.22
N VAL A 96 7.09 12.90 7.10
CA VAL A 96 6.59 13.36 8.42
C VAL A 96 5.23 14.07 8.33
N SER A 97 5.01 14.85 7.27
CA SER A 97 3.74 15.55 7.03
C SER A 97 2.51 14.64 6.88
N THR A 98 2.71 13.37 6.53
CA THR A 98 1.64 12.37 6.45
C THR A 98 1.33 11.80 7.82
N ILE A 99 2.35 11.62 8.66
CA ILE A 99 2.22 11.12 10.04
C ILE A 99 1.45 12.14 10.89
N GLN A 100 1.75 13.43 10.75
CA GLN A 100 1.07 14.52 11.46
C GLN A 100 -0.44 14.64 11.19
N LYS A 101 -0.98 13.99 10.14
CA LYS A 101 -2.43 13.96 9.89
C LYS A 101 -3.15 12.85 10.65
N LEU A 102 -2.39 11.93 11.25
CA LEU A 102 -2.91 10.80 12.03
C LEU A 102 -2.88 11.06 13.53
N GLU A 103 -2.09 12.05 13.98
CA GLU A 103 -2.24 12.68 15.30
C GLU A 103 -3.48 13.58 15.32
#